data_AF-A0A535NRC1-F1
#
_entry.id   AF-A0A535NRC1-F1
#
_cell.length_a   1.000
_cell.length_b   1.000
_cell.length_c   1.000
_cell.angle_alpha   90.00
_cell.angle_beta   90.00
_cell.angle_gamma   90.00
#
_symmetry.space_group_name_H-M   'P 1'
#
loop_
_entity.id
_entity.type
_entity.pdbx_description
1 polymer ?
#
loop_
_entity_poly.entity_id
_entity_poly.type
_entity_poly.pdbx_seq_one_letter_code
_entity_poly.pdbx_strand_id
1 'polypeptide(L)'
;MFGSYILEVAIGLVFVYMLVSLLCSTINEQVIARFFNLRANTLEAGIKNMLAAIGTPGGALDTVVEQVYENPRIKALSQNAASDKSRKPSYIPADAFALALIDVVQAYKDNPNSAKSPLPEALESLGEKTNIDLAKDLVKVEKWYNDTMDRVSGWYRRRVQLIIFILGLLIVVGLNIDTLSIITTISNDTVIRSALVASAQGSASSPSNAGVATLQKGFEQIQLVIGWSPSSL
;
A
#
# COMPACT_ATOMS: atom_id res chain seq x y z
N MET A 1 16.60 26.28 -30.27
CA MET A 1 15.58 27.23 -29.78
C MET A 1 14.34 27.01 -30.60
N PHE A 2 13.20 26.72 -29.99
CA PHE A 2 11.97 26.30 -30.69
C PHE A 2 11.28 27.42 -31.48
N GLY A 3 11.95 28.55 -31.71
CA GLY A 3 11.39 29.74 -32.39
C GLY A 3 10.23 30.42 -31.64
N SER A 4 9.67 29.76 -30.61
CA SER A 4 8.57 30.24 -29.78
C SER A 4 8.97 30.17 -28.32
N TYR A 5 9.09 31.35 -27.72
CA TYR A 5 9.35 31.56 -26.30
C TYR A 5 8.35 30.81 -25.40
N ILE A 6 7.06 30.86 -25.77
CA ILE A 6 5.97 30.23 -25.00
C ILE A 6 6.13 28.71 -24.97
N LEU A 7 6.56 28.11 -26.10
CA LEU A 7 6.75 26.66 -26.20
C LEU A 7 7.91 26.19 -25.31
N GLU A 8 9.01 26.95 -25.26
CA GLU A 8 10.15 26.64 -24.40
C GLU A 8 9.78 26.71 -22.92
N VAL A 9 9.00 27.70 -22.50
CA VAL A 9 8.48 27.80 -21.13
C VAL A 9 7.56 26.63 -20.80
N ALA A 10 6.66 26.26 -21.72
CA ALA A 10 5.75 25.14 -21.54
C ALA A 10 6.50 23.80 -21.40
N ILE A 11 7.53 23.56 -22.23
CA ILE A 11 8.37 22.36 -22.15
C ILE A 11 9.10 22.31 -20.80
N GLY A 12 9.69 23.42 -20.37
CA GLY A 12 10.34 23.51 -19.07
C GLY A 12 9.39 23.20 -17.92
N LEU A 13 8.20 23.79 -17.93
CA LEU A 13 7.17 23.56 -16.91
C LEU A 13 6.75 22.09 -16.84
N VAL A 14 6.44 21.48 -17.99
CA VAL A 14 6.07 20.06 -18.07
C VAL A 14 7.19 19.17 -17.54
N PHE A 15 8.45 19.48 -17.88
CA PHE A 15 9.61 18.73 -17.42
C PHE A 15 9.80 18.81 -15.90
N VAL A 16 9.64 20.01 -15.29
CA VAL A 16 9.68 20.16 -13.82
C VAL A 16 8.61 19.31 -13.16
N TYR A 17 7.35 19.38 -13.61
CA TYR A 17 6.27 18.58 -13.03
C TYR A 17 6.44 17.08 -13.25
N MET A 18 7.00 16.67 -14.39
CA MET A 18 7.33 15.26 -14.64
C MET A 18 8.32 14.76 -13.58
N LEU A 19 9.40 15.51 -13.32
CA LEU A 19 10.41 15.13 -12.34
C LEU A 19 9.86 15.16 -10.90
N VAL A 20 9.05 16.17 -10.54
CA VAL A 20 8.36 16.23 -9.24
C VAL A 20 7.39 15.05 -9.08
N SER A 21 6.67 14.67 -10.14
CA SER A 21 5.79 13.50 -10.12
C SER A 21 6.58 12.20 -9.93
N LEU A 22 7.76 12.09 -10.53
CA LEU A 22 8.61 10.90 -10.44
C LEU A 22 9.25 10.80 -9.05
N LEU A 23 9.65 11.94 -8.46
CA LEU A 23 10.05 12.03 -7.05
C LEU A 23 8.88 11.60 -6.13
N CYS A 24 7.69 12.15 -6.33
CA CYS A 24 6.50 11.78 -5.58
C CYS A 24 6.21 10.27 -5.73
N SER A 25 6.34 9.70 -6.93
CA SER A 25 6.14 8.27 -7.18
C SER A 25 7.15 7.40 -6.42
N THR A 26 8.43 7.75 -6.42
CA THR A 26 9.47 6.99 -5.71
C THR A 26 9.33 7.07 -4.19
N ILE A 27 9.00 8.24 -3.66
CA ILE A 27 8.69 8.41 -2.23
C ILE A 27 7.43 7.63 -1.88
N ASN A 28 6.37 7.76 -2.69
CA ASN A 28 5.14 7.00 -2.52
C ASN A 28 5.41 5.51 -2.57
N GLU A 29 6.25 5.00 -3.48
CA GLU A 29 6.58 3.57 -3.57
C GLU A 29 7.29 3.07 -2.31
N GLN A 30 8.28 3.81 -1.79
CA GLN A 30 8.97 3.44 -0.55
C GLN A 30 8.04 3.48 0.66
N VAL A 31 7.16 4.47 0.72
CA VAL A 31 6.14 4.59 1.76
C VAL A 31 5.12 3.46 1.61
N ILE A 32 4.68 3.17 0.38
CA ILE A 32 3.75 2.08 0.04
C ILE A 32 4.36 0.72 0.37
N ALA A 33 5.67 0.50 0.18
CA ALA A 33 6.38 -0.70 0.63
C ALA A 33 6.21 -0.94 2.13
N ARG A 34 6.22 0.14 2.93
CA ARG A 34 5.88 0.09 4.36
C ARG A 34 4.38 -0.15 4.58
N PHE A 35 3.51 0.45 3.75
CA PHE A 35 2.06 0.17 3.76
C PHE A 35 1.68 -1.24 3.34
N PHE A 36 2.48 -1.95 2.55
CA PHE A 36 2.22 -3.35 2.19
C PHE A 36 2.23 -4.24 3.44
N ASN A 37 3.08 -3.95 4.43
CA ASN A 37 3.00 -4.60 5.74
C ASN A 37 1.76 -4.15 6.51
N LEU A 38 1.37 -2.88 6.42
CA LEU A 38 0.13 -2.40 7.04
C LEU A 38 -1.10 -3.10 6.48
N ARG A 39 -1.14 -3.42 5.18
CA ARG A 39 -2.25 -4.16 4.57
C ARG A 39 -2.34 -5.57 5.15
N ALA A 40 -1.22 -6.30 5.19
CA ALA A 40 -1.17 -7.63 5.81
C ALA A 40 -1.57 -7.60 7.30
N ASN A 41 -1.10 -6.60 8.05
CA ASN A 41 -1.46 -6.41 9.46
C ASN A 41 -2.93 -5.99 9.64
N THR A 42 -3.49 -5.21 8.72
CA THR A 42 -4.90 -4.79 8.74
C THR A 42 -5.81 -5.96 8.42
N LEU A 43 -5.40 -6.83 7.49
CA LEU A 43 -6.07 -8.09 7.18
C LEU A 43 -6.07 -9.02 8.39
N GLU A 44 -4.90 -9.20 9.03
CA GLU A 44 -4.78 -9.99 10.26
C GLU A 44 -5.65 -9.41 11.39
N ALA A 45 -5.63 -8.10 11.60
CA ALA A 45 -6.48 -7.43 12.58
C ALA A 45 -7.97 -7.61 12.23
N GLY A 46 -8.33 -7.61 10.95
CA GLY A 46 -9.67 -7.92 10.47
C GLY A 46 -10.11 -9.33 10.87
N ILE A 47 -9.27 -10.33 10.62
CA ILE A 47 -9.51 -11.73 11.02
C ILE A 47 -9.58 -11.86 12.55
N LYS A 48 -8.71 -11.17 13.29
CA LYS A 48 -8.77 -11.11 14.76
C LYS A 48 -10.10 -10.54 15.25
N ASN A 49 -10.54 -9.41 14.71
CA ASN A 49 -11.82 -8.80 15.09
C ASN A 49 -13.00 -9.70 14.74
N MET A 50 -12.93 -10.36 13.58
CA MET A 50 -13.91 -11.33 13.11
C MET A 50 -14.05 -12.50 14.08
N LEU A 51 -12.94 -13.11 14.47
CA LEU A 51 -12.90 -14.23 15.42
C LEU A 51 -13.23 -13.79 16.87
N ALA A 52 -12.88 -12.56 17.25
CA ALA A 52 -13.23 -12.00 18.55
C ALA A 52 -14.75 -11.77 18.68
N ALA A 53 -15.42 -11.33 17.60
CA ALA A 53 -16.87 -11.13 17.57
C ALA A 53 -17.68 -12.41 17.83
N ILE A 54 -17.06 -13.57 17.63
CA ILE A 54 -17.68 -14.89 17.83
C ILE A 54 -17.60 -15.32 19.32
N GLY A 55 -16.81 -14.64 20.14
CA GLY A 55 -16.66 -14.92 21.58
C GLY A 55 -15.36 -15.62 21.94
N THR A 56 -14.34 -15.56 21.08
CA THR A 56 -13.03 -16.12 21.35
C THR A 56 -12.33 -15.30 22.45
N PRO A 57 -11.97 -15.88 23.62
CA PRO A 57 -11.21 -15.17 24.64
C PRO A 57 -9.88 -14.69 24.07
N GLY A 58 -9.44 -13.47 24.43
CA GLY A 58 -8.27 -12.82 23.81
C GLY A 58 -6.98 -13.65 23.78
N GLY A 59 -6.78 -14.56 24.73
CA GLY A 59 -5.61 -15.46 24.76
C GLY A 59 -5.64 -16.62 23.76
N ALA A 60 -6.81 -17.05 23.27
CA ALA A 60 -6.97 -18.10 22.25
C ALA A 60 -7.16 -17.53 20.83
N LEU A 61 -7.34 -16.22 20.71
CA LEU A 61 -7.57 -15.55 19.45
C LEU A 61 -6.35 -15.62 18.54
N ASP A 62 -5.18 -15.28 19.09
CA ASP A 62 -3.93 -15.24 18.34
C ASP A 62 -3.51 -16.65 17.88
N THR A 63 -3.81 -17.69 18.64
CA THR A 63 -3.46 -19.08 18.27
C THR A 63 -4.32 -19.61 17.15
N VAL A 64 -5.63 -19.33 17.15
CA VAL A 64 -6.54 -19.71 16.05
C VAL A 64 -6.18 -18.96 14.78
N VAL A 65 -5.90 -17.66 14.88
CA VAL A 65 -5.43 -16.86 13.73
C VAL A 65 -4.15 -17.46 13.17
N GLU A 66 -3.18 -17.78 14.02
CA GLU A 66 -1.91 -18.38 13.57
C GLU A 66 -2.14 -19.73 12.87
N GLN A 67 -3.02 -20.59 13.40
CA GLN A 67 -3.39 -21.85 12.76
C GLN A 67 -4.05 -21.66 11.38
N VAL A 68 -4.89 -20.64 11.24
CA VAL A 68 -5.49 -20.28 9.95
C VAL A 68 -4.41 -19.81 8.97
N TYR A 69 -3.45 -19.00 9.40
CA TYR A 69 -2.36 -18.54 8.53
C TYR A 69 -1.35 -19.64 8.17
N GLU A 70 -1.10 -20.59 9.08
CA GLU A 70 -0.24 -21.75 8.85
C GLU A 70 -0.90 -22.84 7.98
N ASN A 71 -2.22 -22.76 7.75
CA ASN A 71 -2.90 -23.67 6.83
C ASN A 71 -2.23 -23.60 5.43
N PRO A 72 -1.93 -24.75 4.78
CA PRO A 72 -1.28 -24.78 3.48
C PRO A 72 -1.91 -23.88 2.41
N ARG A 73 -3.24 -23.72 2.44
CA ARG A 73 -3.99 -22.88 1.50
C ARG A 73 -3.67 -21.40 1.65
N ILE A 74 -3.56 -20.91 2.88
CA ILE A 74 -3.26 -19.50 3.17
C ILE A 74 -1.75 -19.25 3.14
N LYS A 75 -0.96 -20.20 3.64
CA LYS A 75 0.50 -20.14 3.60
C LYS A 75 1.02 -20.08 2.17
N ALA A 76 0.39 -20.76 1.21
CA ALA A 76 0.75 -20.66 -0.20
C ALA A 76 0.58 -19.24 -0.79
N LEU A 77 -0.28 -18.40 -0.21
CA LEU A 77 -0.50 -17.00 -0.63
C LEU A 77 0.54 -16.04 -0.03
N SER A 78 1.33 -16.49 0.95
CA SER A 78 2.35 -15.68 1.59
C SER A 78 3.55 -15.45 0.67
N GLN A 79 4.15 -14.27 0.76
CA GLN A 79 5.36 -13.97 0.00
C GLN A 79 6.54 -14.69 0.66
N ASN A 80 7.33 -15.41 -0.13
CA ASN A 80 8.38 -16.30 0.37
C ASN A 80 7.83 -17.44 1.26
N ALA A 81 6.72 -18.07 0.86
CA ALA A 81 6.09 -19.16 1.60
C ALA A 81 7.02 -20.34 1.97
N ALA A 82 8.06 -20.58 1.17
CA ALA A 82 9.06 -21.62 1.42
C ALA A 82 10.20 -21.18 2.38
N SER A 83 10.20 -19.92 2.82
CA SER A 83 11.21 -19.36 3.72
C SER A 83 10.71 -19.35 5.17
N ASP A 84 11.63 -19.55 6.11
CA ASP A 84 11.40 -19.46 7.55
C ASP A 84 10.94 -18.06 7.99
N LYS A 85 11.16 -17.05 7.14
CA LYS A 85 10.66 -15.67 7.30
C LYS A 85 9.61 -15.34 6.25
N SER A 86 8.55 -16.14 6.21
CA SER A 86 7.41 -15.86 5.35
C SER A 86 6.75 -14.52 5.71
N ARG A 87 6.42 -13.73 4.68
CA ARG A 87 5.70 -12.46 4.84
C ARG A 87 4.22 -12.71 4.59
N LYS A 88 3.40 -12.38 5.59
CA LYS A 88 1.94 -12.58 5.57
C LYS A 88 1.31 -12.01 4.28
N PRO A 89 0.33 -12.71 3.69
CA PRO A 89 -0.33 -12.28 2.46
C PRO A 89 -0.99 -10.92 2.63
N SER A 90 -0.93 -10.10 1.58
CA SER A 90 -1.64 -8.81 1.53
C SER A 90 -3.12 -8.95 1.22
N TYR A 91 -3.56 -10.10 0.71
CA TYR A 91 -4.95 -10.40 0.39
C TYR A 91 -5.16 -11.91 0.49
N ILE A 92 -6.27 -12.32 1.08
CA ILE A 92 -6.71 -13.71 1.13
C ILE A 92 -8.09 -13.74 0.47
N PRO A 93 -8.32 -14.56 -0.57
CA PRO A 93 -9.62 -14.68 -1.18
C PRO A 93 -10.57 -15.47 -0.25
N ALA A 94 -11.86 -15.18 -0.35
CA ALA A 94 -12.87 -15.66 0.61
C ALA A 94 -12.99 -17.18 0.64
N ASP A 95 -12.85 -17.83 -0.51
CA ASP A 95 -12.88 -19.29 -0.68
C ASP A 95 -11.69 -19.97 0.03
N ALA A 96 -10.48 -19.45 -0.15
CA ALA A 96 -9.29 -19.98 0.51
C ALA A 96 -9.38 -19.82 2.03
N PHE A 97 -9.93 -18.69 2.50
CA PHE A 97 -10.20 -18.47 3.91
C PHE A 97 -11.25 -19.44 4.46
N ALA A 98 -12.39 -19.59 3.78
CA ALA A 98 -13.47 -20.45 4.23
C ALA A 98 -13.04 -21.92 4.33
N LEU A 99 -12.30 -22.41 3.31
CA LEU A 99 -11.74 -23.75 3.32
C LEU A 99 -10.69 -23.92 4.43
N ALA A 100 -9.78 -22.95 4.60
CA ALA A 100 -8.79 -23.01 5.67
C ALA A 100 -9.44 -23.02 7.06
N LEU A 101 -10.51 -22.26 7.26
CA LEU A 101 -11.26 -22.24 8.51
C LEU A 101 -11.95 -23.59 8.79
N ILE A 102 -12.54 -24.22 7.77
CA ILE A 102 -13.12 -25.56 7.88
C ILE A 102 -12.06 -26.60 8.22
N ASP A 103 -10.92 -26.56 7.53
CA ASP A 103 -9.79 -27.48 7.77
C ASP A 103 -9.31 -27.35 9.23
N VAL A 104 -9.21 -26.13 9.77
CA VAL A 104 -8.84 -25.88 11.18
C VAL A 104 -9.90 -26.43 12.14
N VAL A 105 -11.18 -26.24 11.85
CA VAL A 105 -12.30 -26.77 12.66
C VAL A 105 -12.33 -28.30 12.65
N GLN A 106 -12.13 -28.92 11.48
CA GLN A 106 -12.09 -30.38 11.35
C GLN A 106 -10.89 -30.97 12.09
N ALA A 107 -9.70 -30.40 11.92
CA ALA A 107 -8.48 -30.86 12.60
C ALA A 107 -8.62 -30.85 14.12
N TYR A 108 -9.39 -29.92 14.69
CA TYR A 108 -9.70 -29.91 16.11
C TYR A 108 -10.70 -30.97 16.53
N LYS A 109 -11.78 -31.16 15.75
CA LYS A 109 -12.78 -32.21 16.01
C LYS A 109 -12.13 -33.59 16.02
N ASP A 110 -11.18 -33.82 15.11
CA ASP A 110 -10.47 -35.09 14.98
C ASP A 110 -9.43 -35.28 16.10
N ASN A 111 -8.85 -34.20 16.63
CA ASN A 111 -7.84 -34.29 17.68
C ASN A 111 -7.90 -33.11 18.67
N PRO A 112 -8.78 -33.17 19.69
CA PRO A 112 -9.01 -32.07 20.63
C PRO A 112 -7.78 -31.72 21.50
N ASN A 113 -6.77 -32.60 21.54
CA ASN A 113 -5.51 -32.40 22.27
C ASN A 113 -4.38 -31.81 21.40
N SER A 114 -4.54 -31.71 20.07
CA SER A 114 -3.48 -31.26 19.15
C SER A 114 -3.46 -29.73 18.96
N ALA A 115 -4.51 -29.03 19.36
CA ALA A 115 -4.53 -27.58 19.43
C ALA A 115 -4.02 -27.13 20.80
N LYS A 116 -2.96 -26.32 20.84
CA LYS A 116 -2.45 -25.66 22.06
C LYS A 116 -3.42 -24.61 22.65
N SER A 117 -4.70 -24.66 22.30
CA SER A 117 -5.74 -23.77 22.77
C SER A 117 -7.09 -24.49 22.61
N PRO A 118 -8.06 -24.26 23.51
CA PRO A 118 -9.42 -24.69 23.25
C PRO A 118 -9.83 -24.06 21.91
N LEU A 119 -10.28 -24.86 20.94
CA LEU A 119 -11.11 -24.29 19.90
C LEU A 119 -12.30 -23.75 20.67
N PRO A 120 -12.45 -22.42 20.74
CA PRO A 120 -13.30 -21.88 21.77
C PRO A 120 -14.72 -22.30 21.43
N GLU A 121 -15.57 -22.43 22.45
CA GLU A 121 -17.03 -22.40 22.32
C GLU A 121 -17.49 -21.37 21.28
N ALA A 122 -16.71 -20.34 20.97
CA ALA A 122 -16.82 -19.49 19.80
C ALA A 122 -17.12 -20.23 18.47
N LEU A 123 -16.30 -21.19 18.00
CA LEU A 123 -16.51 -21.82 16.69
C LEU A 123 -17.71 -22.78 16.68
N GLU A 124 -18.04 -23.40 17.82
CA GLU A 124 -19.30 -24.13 18.00
C GLU A 124 -20.50 -23.17 18.07
N SER A 125 -20.36 -22.04 18.77
CA SER A 125 -21.34 -20.95 18.83
C SER A 125 -21.44 -20.17 17.53
N LEU A 126 -20.51 -20.32 16.58
CA LEU A 126 -20.67 -19.77 15.24
C LEU A 126 -21.86 -20.46 14.57
N GLY A 127 -21.94 -21.79 14.71
CA GLY A 127 -23.10 -22.57 14.27
C GLY A 127 -24.40 -22.09 14.91
N GLU A 128 -24.39 -21.81 16.22
CA GLU A 128 -25.60 -21.35 16.93
C GLU A 128 -25.96 -19.87 16.71
N LYS A 129 -24.97 -18.96 16.70
CA LYS A 129 -25.17 -17.49 16.59
C LYS A 129 -25.35 -17.02 15.16
N THR A 130 -24.77 -17.72 14.18
CA THR A 130 -24.86 -17.35 12.76
C THR A 130 -25.72 -18.30 11.93
N ASN A 131 -26.17 -19.43 12.50
CA ASN A 131 -26.91 -20.48 11.79
C ASN A 131 -26.15 -20.95 10.52
N ILE A 132 -24.83 -21.10 10.67
CA ILE A 132 -23.91 -21.53 9.62
C ILE A 132 -23.37 -22.91 10.02
N ASP A 133 -23.79 -23.94 9.29
CA ASP A 133 -23.07 -25.21 9.32
C ASP A 133 -21.81 -25.04 8.46
N LEU A 134 -20.67 -24.75 9.09
CA LEU A 134 -19.38 -24.46 8.42
C LEU A 134 -19.05 -25.45 7.30
N ALA A 135 -19.46 -26.72 7.40
CA ALA A 135 -19.20 -27.74 6.38
C ALA A 135 -20.20 -27.74 5.22
N LYS A 136 -21.43 -27.27 5.43
CA LYS A 136 -22.49 -27.25 4.41
C LYS A 136 -22.75 -25.87 3.80
N ASP A 137 -22.39 -24.81 4.52
CA ASP A 137 -22.72 -23.42 4.21
C ASP A 137 -21.47 -22.59 3.87
N LEU A 138 -20.55 -23.14 3.06
CA LEU A 138 -19.35 -22.46 2.55
C LEU A 138 -19.64 -21.04 2.06
N VAL A 139 -20.68 -20.88 1.25
CA VAL A 139 -21.10 -19.60 0.68
C VAL A 139 -21.46 -18.56 1.76
N LYS A 140 -22.03 -19.00 2.89
CA LYS A 140 -22.34 -18.08 4.01
C LYS A 140 -21.07 -17.63 4.73
N VAL A 141 -20.09 -18.53 4.88
CA VAL A 141 -18.78 -18.20 5.47
C VAL A 141 -18.02 -17.22 4.58
N GLU A 142 -18.00 -17.47 3.26
CA GLU A 142 -17.40 -16.56 2.28
C GLU A 142 -18.05 -15.17 2.30
N LYS A 143 -19.40 -15.13 2.36
CA LYS A 143 -20.14 -13.87 2.46
C LYS A 143 -19.80 -13.12 3.76
N TRP A 144 -19.79 -13.81 4.89
CA TRP A 144 -19.44 -13.22 6.18
C TRP A 144 -18.00 -12.69 6.22
N TYR A 145 -17.07 -13.40 5.59
CA TYR A 145 -15.70 -12.92 5.38
C TYR A 145 -15.67 -11.64 4.52
N ASN A 146 -16.34 -11.64 3.37
CA ASN A 146 -16.40 -10.48 2.47
C ASN A 146 -17.00 -9.25 3.15
N ASP A 147 -18.13 -9.40 3.85
CA ASP A 147 -18.79 -8.31 4.57
C ASP A 147 -17.86 -7.70 5.65
N THR A 148 -17.04 -8.53 6.28
CA THR A 148 -16.04 -8.08 7.26
C THR A 148 -14.88 -7.37 6.55
N MET A 149 -14.38 -7.95 5.46
CA MET A 149 -13.26 -7.39 4.70
C MET A 149 -13.59 -6.08 3.99
N ASP A 150 -14.84 -5.85 3.59
CA ASP A 150 -15.29 -4.57 3.04
C ASP A 150 -15.15 -3.44 4.07
N ARG A 151 -15.50 -3.70 5.34
CA ARG A 151 -15.35 -2.73 6.44
C ARG A 151 -13.88 -2.46 6.74
N VAL A 152 -13.09 -3.52 6.84
CA VAL A 152 -11.64 -3.45 7.11
C VAL A 152 -10.92 -2.69 5.98
N SER A 153 -11.28 -2.98 4.72
CA SER A 153 -10.76 -2.30 3.54
C SER A 153 -11.14 -0.83 3.49
N GLY A 154 -12.34 -0.47 3.97
CA GLY A 154 -12.77 0.92 4.12
C GLY A 154 -11.89 1.72 5.07
N TRP A 155 -11.58 1.18 6.26
CA TRP A 155 -10.67 1.83 7.21
C TRP A 155 -9.25 1.95 6.67
N TYR A 156 -8.76 0.89 6.02
CA TYR A 156 -7.46 0.91 5.34
C TYR A 156 -7.38 2.01 4.29
N ARG A 157 -8.37 2.09 3.38
CA ARG A 157 -8.41 3.09 2.30
C ARG A 157 -8.38 4.51 2.86
N ARG A 158 -9.17 4.80 3.89
CA ARG A 158 -9.20 6.13 4.54
C ARG A 158 -7.84 6.49 5.14
N ARG A 159 -7.19 5.54 5.84
CA ARG A 159 -5.87 5.76 6.44
C ARG A 159 -4.80 6.01 5.39
N VAL A 160 -4.78 5.22 4.32
CA VAL A 160 -3.82 5.35 3.22
C VAL A 160 -4.00 6.68 2.48
N GLN A 161 -5.25 7.06 2.19
CA GLN A 161 -5.56 8.35 1.56
C GLN A 161 -5.06 9.54 2.39
N LEU A 162 -5.27 9.51 3.70
CA LEU A 162 -4.79 10.56 4.61
C LEU A 162 -3.25 10.63 4.62
N ILE A 163 -2.57 9.48 4.61
CA ILE A 163 -1.11 9.48 4.64
C ILE A 163 -0.51 9.98 3.32
N ILE A 164 -1.07 9.58 2.18
CA ILE A 164 -0.67 10.12 0.87
C ILE A 164 -0.92 11.62 0.81
N PHE A 165 -2.05 12.10 1.34
CA PHE A 165 -2.36 13.52 1.40
C PHE A 165 -1.35 14.31 2.24
N ILE A 166 -1.07 13.86 3.47
CA ILE A 166 -0.08 14.50 4.35
C ILE A 166 1.32 14.46 3.72
N LEU A 167 1.70 13.34 3.11
CA LEU A 167 3.00 13.20 2.45
C LEU A 167 3.13 14.17 1.28
N GLY A 168 2.11 14.28 0.43
CA GLY A 168 2.09 15.27 -0.66
C GLY A 168 2.20 16.70 -0.14
N LEU A 169 1.47 17.03 0.93
CA LEU A 169 1.55 18.34 1.57
C LEU A 169 2.95 18.62 2.13
N LEU A 170 3.56 17.66 2.82
CA LEU A 170 4.92 17.80 3.35
C LEU A 170 5.96 17.96 2.24
N ILE A 171 5.81 17.26 1.11
CA ILE A 171 6.70 17.41 -0.04
C ILE A 171 6.57 18.83 -0.62
N VAL A 172 5.35 19.32 -0.84
CA VAL A 172 5.12 20.66 -1.42
C VAL A 172 5.66 21.76 -0.49
N VAL A 173 5.37 21.66 0.81
CA VAL A 173 5.83 22.64 1.81
C VAL A 173 7.35 22.56 2.00
N GLY A 174 7.88 21.35 2.14
CA GLY A 174 9.32 21.13 2.39
C GLY A 174 10.19 21.58 1.21
N LEU A 175 9.73 21.34 -0.02
CA LEU A 175 10.41 21.76 -1.25
C LEU A 175 10.04 23.17 -1.70
N ASN A 176 9.12 23.87 -1.01
CA ASN A 176 8.60 25.19 -1.39
C ASN A 176 8.27 25.28 -2.89
N ILE A 177 7.41 24.36 -3.35
CA ILE A 177 7.05 24.27 -4.77
C ILE A 177 5.93 25.29 -5.06
N ASP A 178 6.30 26.43 -5.65
CA ASP A 178 5.36 27.44 -6.14
C ASP A 178 5.34 27.48 -7.68
N THR A 179 4.15 27.23 -8.25
CA THR A 179 3.92 27.22 -9.70
C THR A 179 4.21 28.59 -10.33
N LEU A 180 3.81 29.68 -9.66
CA LEU A 180 4.00 31.03 -10.18
C LEU A 180 5.49 31.38 -10.19
N SER A 181 6.20 31.08 -9.10
CA SER A 181 7.65 31.25 -9.01
C SER A 181 8.39 30.48 -10.12
N ILE A 182 8.04 29.21 -10.33
CA ILE A 182 8.62 28.37 -11.40
C ILE A 182 8.41 29.02 -12.77
N ILE A 183 7.18 29.44 -13.08
CA ILE A 183 6.86 30.09 -14.36
C ILE A 183 7.68 31.37 -14.54
N THR A 184 7.72 32.24 -13.52
CA THR A 184 8.48 33.50 -13.60
C THR A 184 9.98 33.29 -13.76
N THR A 185 10.54 32.28 -13.10
CA THR A 185 11.97 31.94 -13.17
C THR A 185 12.34 31.44 -14.56
N ILE A 186 11.57 30.48 -15.11
CA ILE A 186 11.80 29.94 -16.46
C ILE A 186 11.52 31.02 -17.54
N SER A 187 10.54 31.89 -17.30
CA SER A 187 10.19 33.01 -18.16
C SER A 187 11.34 34.01 -18.28
N ASN A 188 11.91 34.42 -17.15
CA ASN A 188 12.82 35.56 -17.07
C ASN A 188 14.29 35.15 -17.29
N ASP A 189 14.66 33.91 -17.00
CA ASP A 189 16.04 33.42 -17.14
C ASP A 189 16.22 32.55 -18.40
N THR A 190 16.97 33.08 -19.38
CA THR A 190 17.28 32.39 -20.64
C THR A 190 18.20 31.18 -20.45
N VAL A 191 19.09 31.20 -19.45
CA VAL A 191 20.05 30.13 -19.14
C VAL A 191 19.30 28.95 -18.54
N ILE A 192 18.47 29.19 -17.52
CA ILE A 192 17.63 28.15 -16.91
C ILE A 192 16.70 27.52 -17.95
N ARG A 193 16.04 28.34 -18.77
CA ARG A 193 15.12 27.83 -19.80
C ARG A 193 15.83 26.96 -20.82
N SER A 194 16.98 27.38 -21.33
CA SER A 194 17.75 26.61 -22.30
C SER A 194 18.27 25.29 -21.72
N ALA A 195 18.71 25.30 -20.45
CA ALA A 195 19.11 24.09 -19.74
C ALA A 195 17.93 23.10 -19.58
N LEU A 196 16.75 23.56 -19.16
CA LEU A 196 15.56 22.71 -19.01
C LEU A 196 15.12 22.09 -20.34
N VAL A 197 15.12 22.87 -21.43
CA VAL A 197 14.75 22.36 -22.76
C VAL A 197 15.75 21.30 -23.24
N ALA A 198 17.05 21.51 -23.03
CA ALA A 198 18.08 20.53 -23.38
C ALA A 198 17.91 19.22 -22.58
N SER A 199 17.61 19.32 -21.28
CA SER A 199 17.36 18.16 -20.43
C SER A 199 16.09 17.40 -20.78
N ALA A 200 15.03 18.12 -21.16
CA ALA A 200 13.79 17.51 -21.65
C ALA A 200 14.03 16.72 -22.95
N GLN A 201 14.79 17.28 -23.89
CA GLN A 201 15.16 16.61 -25.15
C GLN A 201 16.03 15.35 -24.91
N GLY A 202 17.01 15.45 -24.00
CA GLY A 202 17.84 14.31 -23.60
C GLY A 202 17.03 13.18 -22.98
N SER A 203 16.04 13.53 -22.15
CA SER A 203 15.14 12.56 -21.49
C SER A 203 14.16 11.90 -22.46
N ALA A 204 13.69 12.61 -23.48
CA ALA A 204 12.81 12.05 -24.52
C ALA A 204 13.52 11.02 -25.42
N SER A 205 14.85 11.08 -25.49
CA SER A 205 15.67 10.20 -26.33
C SER A 205 16.04 8.88 -25.64
N SER A 206 15.73 8.71 -24.35
CA SER A 206 15.98 7.48 -23.58
C SER A 206 14.67 6.86 -23.10
N PRO A 207 14.27 5.66 -23.57
CA PRO A 207 13.05 5.01 -23.12
C PRO A 207 13.20 4.53 -21.67
N SER A 208 12.59 5.29 -20.76
CA SER A 208 11.89 4.86 -19.55
C SER A 208 12.34 3.53 -18.91
N ASN A 209 13.45 3.59 -18.17
CA ASN A 209 13.65 2.90 -16.89
C ASN A 209 14.41 3.90 -16.00
N ALA A 210 13.71 4.98 -15.61
CA ALA A 210 14.30 6.06 -14.82
C ALA A 210 14.54 5.57 -13.38
N GLY A 211 15.65 4.86 -13.19
CA GLY A 211 16.21 4.58 -11.88
C GLY A 211 16.69 5.86 -11.19
N VAL A 212 17.00 5.75 -9.91
CA VAL A 212 17.43 6.82 -8.99
C VAL A 212 18.52 7.73 -9.59
N ALA A 213 19.39 7.21 -10.46
CA ALA A 213 20.44 7.98 -11.14
C ALA A 213 19.92 9.07 -12.10
N THR A 214 18.77 8.84 -12.77
CA THR A 214 18.15 9.84 -13.65
C THR A 214 17.48 10.93 -12.83
N LEU A 215 16.86 10.56 -11.71
CA LEU A 215 16.32 11.50 -10.72
C LEU A 215 17.41 12.37 -10.10
N GLN A 216 18.57 11.81 -9.78
CA GLN A 216 19.67 12.54 -9.17
C GLN A 216 20.20 13.66 -10.08
N LYS A 217 20.45 13.35 -11.37
CA LYS A 217 20.87 14.37 -12.36
C LYS A 217 19.78 15.39 -12.66
N GLY A 218 18.51 14.96 -12.70
CA GLY A 218 17.39 15.88 -12.88
C GLY A 218 17.20 16.81 -11.68
N PHE A 219 17.38 16.31 -10.45
CA PHE A 219 17.15 17.07 -9.23
C PHE A 219 18.17 18.20 -9.03
N GLU A 220 19.46 17.99 -9.35
CA GLU A 220 20.48 19.05 -9.35
C GLU A 220 20.09 20.23 -10.25
N GLN A 221 19.36 19.97 -11.34
CA GLN A 221 18.91 21.00 -12.27
C GLN A 221 17.60 21.69 -11.83
N ILE A 222 16.71 20.97 -11.14
CA ILE A 222 15.48 21.58 -10.60
C ILE A 222 15.78 22.39 -9.32
N GLN A 223 16.80 22.06 -8.52
CA GLN A 223 17.18 22.84 -7.34
C GLN A 223 17.39 24.34 -7.62
N LEU A 224 17.68 24.71 -8.87
CA LEU A 224 17.78 26.10 -9.31
C LEU A 224 16.42 26.82 -9.45
N VAL A 225 15.32 26.07 -9.50
CA VAL A 225 13.96 26.54 -9.77
C VAL A 225 12.98 26.23 -8.62
N ILE A 226 13.26 25.21 -7.80
CA ILE A 226 12.46 24.86 -6.61
C ILE A 226 13.26 25.09 -5.33
N GLY A 227 12.58 25.48 -4.25
CA GLY A 227 13.18 25.61 -2.93
C GLY A 227 13.23 27.03 -2.39
N TRP A 228 13.73 27.14 -1.17
CA TRP A 228 13.94 28.40 -0.47
C TRP A 228 15.09 29.16 -1.14
N SER A 229 14.75 30.09 -2.04
CA SER A 229 15.71 31.03 -2.62
C SER A 229 16.30 31.95 -1.53
N PRO A 230 17.54 32.46 -1.70
CA PRO A 230 18.10 33.47 -0.78
C PRO A 230 17.25 34.75 -0.65
N SER A 231 16.35 35.01 -1.60
CA SER A 231 15.38 36.11 -1.58
C SER A 231 14.11 35.84 -0.75
N SER A 232 13.96 34.64 -0.20
CA SER A 232 12.78 34.23 0.60
C SER A 232 13.06 34.12 2.11
N LEU A 233 14.24 34.58 2.56
CA LEU A 233 14.62 34.85 3.94
C LEU A 233 14.89 36.35 4.11
#